data_AF-A0A2N5A470-F1
#
_entry.id   AF-A0A2N5A470-F1
#
_cell.length_a   1.000
_cell.length_b   1.000
_cell.length_c   1.000
_cell.angle_alpha   90.00
_cell.angle_beta   90.00
_cell.angle_gamma   90.00
#
_symmetry.space_group_name_H-M   'P 1'
#
loop_
_entity.id
_entity.type
_entity.pdbx_description
1 polymer ?
#
loop_
_entity_poly.entity_id
_entity_poly.type
_entity_poly.pdbx_seq_one_letter_code
_entity_poly.pdbx_strand_id
1 'polypeptide(L)'
;MRNRFPVTLWLALVALVAALALPARANTWPLPPPGSRLVGQNTFHVVQDNGGSLEAIAKKYNVGFLALLQANPGVDPYVPRAGSVLTIPLQTLLPDA
;
A
#
# COMPACT_ATOMS: atom_id res chain seq x y z
N MET A 1 -16.07 -9.26 -49.30
CA MET A 1 -16.50 -8.81 -47.96
C MET A 1 -15.36 -7.97 -47.38
N ARG A 2 -15.54 -6.64 -47.22
CA ARG A 2 -14.45 -5.73 -46.80
C ARG A 2 -14.59 -5.47 -45.30
N ASN A 3 -13.87 -6.22 -44.47
CA ASN A 3 -13.78 -5.94 -43.02
C ASN A 3 -13.06 -4.60 -42.83
N ARG A 4 -13.82 -3.53 -42.61
CA ARG A 4 -13.29 -2.23 -42.20
C ARG A 4 -13.48 -2.11 -40.68
N PHE A 5 -12.54 -2.63 -39.91
CA PHE A 5 -12.50 -2.32 -38.49
C PHE A 5 -12.36 -0.80 -38.34
N PRO A 6 -13.23 -0.11 -37.60
CA PRO A 6 -13.18 1.32 -37.48
C PRO A 6 -11.94 1.73 -36.67
N VAL A 7 -11.29 2.85 -37.04
CA VAL A 7 -10.11 3.39 -36.33
C VAL A 7 -10.36 3.55 -34.82
N THR A 8 -11.62 3.80 -34.45
CA THR A 8 -12.06 3.86 -33.04
C THR A 8 -11.83 2.57 -32.27
N LEU A 9 -11.98 1.40 -32.89
CA LEU A 9 -11.72 0.10 -32.25
C LEU A 9 -10.23 -0.08 -31.95
N TRP A 10 -9.36 0.35 -32.86
CA TRP A 10 -7.91 0.29 -32.66
C TRP A 10 -7.44 1.24 -31.56
N LEU A 11 -7.97 2.48 -31.52
CA LEU A 11 -7.68 3.42 -30.45
C LEU A 11 -8.14 2.89 -29.08
N ALA A 12 -9.32 2.28 -29.02
CA ALA A 12 -9.83 1.65 -27.80
C ALA A 12 -8.94 0.47 -27.36
N LEU A 13 -8.47 -0.35 -28.30
CA LEU A 13 -7.58 -1.47 -28.00
C LEU A 13 -6.22 -0.99 -27.47
N VAL A 14 -5.62 0.02 -28.09
CA VAL A 14 -4.36 0.62 -27.62
C VAL A 14 -4.53 1.22 -26.22
N ALA A 15 -5.63 1.92 -25.97
CA ALA A 15 -5.92 2.47 -24.64
C ALA A 15 -6.08 1.36 -23.59
N LEU A 16 -6.76 0.26 -23.92
CA LEU A 16 -6.91 -0.89 -23.03
C LEU A 16 -5.57 -1.56 -22.72
N VAL A 17 -4.74 -1.81 -23.73
CA VAL A 17 -3.39 -2.39 -23.55
C VAL A 17 -2.51 -1.47 -22.70
N ALA A 18 -2.55 -0.16 -22.93
CA ALA A 18 -1.81 0.80 -22.13
C ALA A 18 -2.28 0.82 -20.65
N ALA A 19 -3.59 0.70 -20.41
CA ALA A 19 -4.14 0.64 -19.05
C ALA A 19 -3.74 -0.65 -18.31
N LEU A 20 -3.63 -1.77 -19.02
CA LEU A 20 -3.19 -3.05 -18.46
C LEU A 20 -1.68 -3.09 -18.17
N ALA A 21 -0.89 -2.19 -18.77
CA ALA A 21 0.55 -2.09 -18.58
C ALA A 21 0.98 -1.17 -17.42
N LEU A 22 0.04 -0.68 -16.61
CA LEU A 22 0.37 0.17 -15.46
C LEU A 22 1.19 -0.62 -14.42
N PRO A 23 2.25 -0.04 -13.84
CA PRO A 23 3.04 -0.72 -12.83
C PRO A 23 2.22 -0.95 -11.55
N ALA A 24 2.38 -2.12 -10.95
CA ALA A 24 1.91 -2.36 -9.59
C ALA A 24 2.65 -1.44 -8.60
N ARG A 25 1.93 -0.95 -7.58
CA ARG A 25 2.50 -0.14 -6.51
C ARG A 25 2.71 -1.03 -5.30
N ALA A 26 3.96 -1.19 -4.90
CA ALA A 26 4.37 -1.91 -3.71
C ALA A 26 5.41 -1.09 -2.94
N ASN A 27 5.53 -1.37 -1.65
CA ASN A 27 6.62 -0.84 -0.86
C ASN A 27 7.94 -1.44 -1.37
N THR A 28 8.93 -0.60 -1.60
CA THR A 28 10.26 -0.99 -2.08
C THR A 28 11.31 -0.45 -1.13
N TRP A 29 12.30 -1.28 -0.83
CA TRP A 29 13.38 -0.94 0.09
C TRP A 29 14.73 -1.30 -0.53
N PRO A 30 15.76 -0.44 -0.38
CA PRO A 30 17.11 -0.81 -0.77
C PRO A 30 17.60 -2.00 0.06
N LEU A 31 18.48 -2.81 -0.51
CA LEU A 31 19.11 -3.88 0.24
C LEU A 31 19.90 -3.31 1.42
N PRO A 32 19.83 -3.96 2.60
CA PRO A 32 20.58 -3.51 3.76
C PRO A 32 22.09 -3.75 3.56
N PRO A 33 22.97 -3.03 4.29
CA PRO A 33 24.40 -3.29 4.29
C PRO A 33 24.74 -4.74 4.66
N PRO A 34 25.90 -5.28 4.24
CA PRO A 34 26.34 -6.62 4.64
C PRO A 34 26.27 -6.81 6.16
N GLY A 35 25.70 -7.93 6.60
CA GLY A 35 25.51 -8.25 8.01
C GLY A 35 24.27 -7.62 8.67
N SER A 36 23.48 -6.82 7.94
CA SER A 36 22.19 -6.30 8.40
C SER A 36 21.02 -6.96 7.67
N ARG A 37 19.88 -7.10 8.36
CA ARG A 37 18.60 -7.57 7.82
C ARG A 37 17.48 -6.55 7.99
N LEU A 38 17.78 -5.39 8.59
CA LEU A 38 16.78 -4.37 8.89
C LEU A 38 16.56 -3.49 7.66
N VAL A 39 15.32 -3.44 7.19
CA VAL A 39 14.90 -2.63 6.03
C VAL A 39 13.68 -1.78 6.39
N GLY A 40 13.48 -0.70 5.64
CA GLY A 40 12.37 0.22 5.85
C GLY A 40 12.50 1.09 7.09
N GLN A 41 11.52 1.96 7.27
CA GLN A 41 11.46 2.91 8.39
C GLN A 41 10.00 3.11 8.78
N ASN A 42 9.72 3.09 10.08
CA ASN A 42 8.39 3.41 10.57
C ASN A 42 8.03 4.86 10.25
N THR A 43 6.75 5.09 10.02
CA THR A 43 6.21 6.45 9.85
C THR A 43 5.00 6.64 10.76
N PHE A 44 4.47 7.84 10.79
CA PHE A 44 3.34 8.20 11.64
C PHE A 44 2.15 8.68 10.82
N HIS A 45 0.96 8.32 11.28
CA HIS A 45 -0.30 8.73 10.67
C HIS A 45 -1.18 9.40 11.71
N VAL A 46 -1.62 10.64 11.44
CA VAL A 46 -2.64 11.30 12.25
C VAL A 46 -4.01 10.89 11.74
N VAL A 47 -4.80 10.29 12.63
CA VAL A 47 -6.18 9.86 12.34
C VAL A 47 -7.04 11.09 12.10
N GLN A 48 -7.71 11.15 10.95
CA GLN A 48 -8.61 12.25 10.59
C GLN A 48 -9.97 12.11 11.28
N ASP A 49 -10.83 13.13 11.24
CA ASP A 49 -12.16 13.09 11.88
C ASP A 49 -13.07 11.99 11.33
N ASN A 50 -12.91 11.64 10.06
CA ASN A 50 -13.55 10.51 9.40
C ASN A 50 -12.61 9.29 9.31
N GLY A 51 -11.63 9.19 10.21
CA GLY A 51 -10.29 8.60 10.05
C GLY A 51 -10.16 7.17 9.55
N GLY A 52 -11.26 6.50 9.24
CA GLY A 52 -11.30 5.16 8.70
C GLY A 52 -10.95 4.12 9.75
N SER A 53 -11.30 2.87 9.47
CA SER A 53 -10.84 1.75 10.29
C SER A 53 -9.33 1.57 10.15
N LEU A 54 -8.72 0.86 11.10
CA LEU A 54 -7.33 0.41 10.96
C LEU A 54 -7.13 -0.43 9.68
N GLU A 55 -8.15 -1.13 9.19
CA GLU A 55 -8.09 -1.87 7.92
C GLU A 55 -7.95 -0.92 6.71
N ALA A 56 -8.71 0.17 6.68
CA ALA A 56 -8.59 1.18 5.63
C ALA A 56 -7.22 1.88 5.65
N ILE A 57 -6.72 2.18 6.86
CA ILE A 57 -5.39 2.77 7.06
C ILE A 57 -4.30 1.77 6.63
N ALA A 58 -4.42 0.49 7.01
CA ALA A 58 -3.48 -0.55 6.62
C ALA A 58 -3.36 -0.70 5.10
N LYS A 59 -4.51 -0.69 4.38
CA LYS A 59 -4.55 -0.68 2.91
C LYS A 59 -3.84 0.52 2.32
N LYS A 60 -4.07 1.72 2.87
CA LYS A 60 -3.42 2.96 2.40
C LYS A 60 -1.89 2.89 2.44
N TYR A 61 -1.34 2.28 3.49
CA TYR A 61 0.11 2.16 3.69
C TYR A 61 0.69 0.84 3.17
N ASN A 62 -0.14 -0.03 2.60
CA ASN A 62 0.26 -1.36 2.16
C ASN A 62 0.97 -2.16 3.28
N VAL A 63 0.38 -2.15 4.48
CA VAL A 63 0.82 -2.92 5.65
C VAL A 63 -0.25 -3.92 6.07
N GLY A 64 0.15 -4.99 6.77
CA GLY A 64 -0.80 -5.96 7.30
C GLY A 64 -1.65 -5.38 8.43
N PHE A 65 -2.94 -5.70 8.46
CA PHE A 65 -3.87 -5.26 9.50
C PHE A 65 -3.38 -5.64 10.91
N LEU A 66 -2.95 -6.90 11.10
CA LEU A 66 -2.45 -7.37 12.39
C LEU A 66 -1.16 -6.66 12.81
N ALA A 67 -0.25 -6.40 11.86
CA ALA A 67 0.96 -5.66 12.15
C ALA A 67 0.64 -4.23 12.63
N LEU A 68 -0.31 -3.56 11.96
CA LEU A 68 -0.74 -2.22 12.37
C LEU A 68 -1.44 -2.24 13.73
N LEU A 69 -2.27 -3.25 14.01
CA LEU A 69 -2.93 -3.44 15.30
C LEU A 69 -1.91 -3.66 16.43
N GLN A 70 -0.92 -4.52 16.20
CA GLN A 70 0.15 -4.82 17.17
C GLN A 70 1.05 -3.61 17.44
N ALA A 71 1.31 -2.79 16.42
CA ALA A 71 2.08 -1.56 16.55
C ALA A 71 1.35 -0.46 17.36
N ASN A 72 0.02 -0.56 17.51
CA ASN A 72 -0.82 0.46 18.14
C ASN A 72 -1.77 -0.15 19.19
N PRO A 73 -1.22 -0.67 20.31
CA PRO A 73 -2.03 -1.33 21.34
C PRO A 73 -3.06 -0.38 21.95
N GLY A 74 -4.29 -0.89 22.16
CA GLY A 74 -5.38 -0.14 22.78
C GLY A 74 -6.15 0.81 21.83
N VAL A 75 -5.77 0.88 20.55
CA VAL A 75 -6.53 1.60 19.53
C VAL A 75 -7.74 0.77 19.08
N ASP A 76 -8.91 1.41 19.01
CA ASP A 76 -10.11 0.81 18.44
C ASP A 76 -9.88 0.48 16.94
N PRO A 77 -10.01 -0.79 16.50
CA PRO A 77 -9.74 -1.16 15.11
C PRO A 77 -10.75 -0.62 14.10
N TYR A 78 -11.96 -0.30 14.53
CA TYR A 78 -13.07 0.11 13.66
C TYR A 78 -13.22 1.63 13.64
N VAL A 79 -13.05 2.30 14.79
CA VAL A 79 -13.22 3.75 14.94
C VAL A 79 -12.08 4.34 15.78
N PRO A 80 -10.84 4.41 15.24
CA PRO A 80 -9.73 5.01 15.95
C PRO A 80 -10.01 6.49 16.25
N ARG A 81 -9.53 6.97 17.40
CA ARG A 81 -9.80 8.33 17.86
C ARG A 81 -9.18 9.36 16.91
N ALA A 82 -10.00 10.29 16.42
CA ALA A 82 -9.53 11.43 15.63
C ALA A 82 -8.45 12.24 16.37
N GLY A 83 -7.45 12.72 15.62
CA GLY A 83 -6.28 13.43 16.15
C GLY A 83 -5.25 12.55 16.85
N SER A 84 -5.52 11.26 17.06
CA SER A 84 -4.51 10.34 17.57
C SER A 84 -3.44 10.05 16.51
N VAL A 85 -2.25 9.67 16.97
CA VAL A 85 -1.11 9.32 16.12
C VAL A 85 -0.91 7.82 16.15
N LEU A 86 -0.94 7.20 14.97
CA LEU A 86 -0.63 5.79 14.77
C LEU A 86 0.81 5.62 14.26
N THR A 87 1.49 4.62 14.79
CA THR A 87 2.74 4.11 14.22
C THR A 87 2.41 3.20 13.04
N ILE A 88 2.96 3.48 11.87
CA ILE A 88 2.84 2.66 10.67
C ILE A 88 4.10 1.78 10.56
N PRO A 89 3.99 0.44 10.74
CA PRO A 89 5.12 -0.47 10.83
C PRO A 89 5.65 -0.85 9.44
N LEU A 90 6.39 0.05 8.81
CA LEU A 90 7.06 -0.19 7.52
C LEU A 90 8.49 -0.72 7.68
N GLN A 91 9.02 -0.74 8.91
CA GLN A 91 10.31 -1.33 9.21
C GLN A 91 10.16 -2.82 9.53
N THR A 92 11.00 -3.66 8.92
CA THR A 92 10.96 -5.11 9.13
C THR A 92 12.34 -5.72 9.03
N LEU A 93 12.48 -6.92 9.60
CA LEU A 93 13.64 -7.78 9.41
C LEU A 93 13.35 -8.71 8.21
N LEU A 94 14.25 -8.74 7.24
CA LEU A 94 14.22 -9.73 6.17
C LEU A 94 14.32 -11.14 6.78
N PRO A 95 13.67 -12.20 6.24
CA PRO A 95 13.84 -13.57 6.71
C PRO A 95 15.29 -14.06 6.63
N ASP A 96 15.63 -15.09 7.41
CA ASP A 96 16.86 -15.84 7.19
C ASP A 96 16.78 -16.55 5.83
N ALA A 97 17.92 -16.67 5.16
CA ALA A 97 18.05 -17.43 3.93
C ALA A 97 18.10 -18.94 4.22
#